data_AF-A0A6J4QPP3-F1
#
_entry.id   AF-A0A6J4QPP3-F1
#
_cell.length_a   1.000
_cell.length_b   1.000
_cell.length_c   1.000
_cell.angle_alpha   90.00
_cell.angle_beta   90.00
_cell.angle_gamma   90.00
#
_symmetry.space_group_name_H-M   'P 1'
#
loop_
_entity.id
_entity.type
_entity.pdbx_description
1 polymer ?
#
loop_
_entity_poly.entity_id
_entity_poly.type
_entity_poly.pdbx_seq_one_letter_code
_entity_poly.pdbx_strand_id
1 'polypeptide(L)' 'KDANLDSISGYVEDSGEGRWTVLEAIQEDVPVNAIAGSLFARFASRQDDSFAMKVIAALRGEFGGHAIKEAATEQEK' A
#
# COMPACT_ATOMS: atom_id res chain seq x y z
N LYS A 1 20.69 -7.06 3.61
CA LYS A 1 19.23 -6.86 3.61
C LYS A 1 18.59 -8.25 3.59
N ASP A 2 17.53 -8.44 4.38
CA ASP A 2 16.75 -9.68 4.38
C ASP A 2 16.17 -9.92 2.98
N ALA A 3 16.46 -11.07 2.39
CA ALA A 3 16.03 -11.43 1.03
C ALA A 3 14.55 -11.81 0.98
N ASN A 4 14.00 -12.29 2.09
CA ASN A 4 12.62 -12.78 2.16
C ASN A 4 11.63 -11.70 2.61
N LEU A 5 12.15 -10.59 3.17
CA LEU A 5 11.35 -9.49 3.72
C LEU A 5 10.37 -9.99 4.79
N ASP A 6 10.80 -10.96 5.60
CA ASP A 6 9.95 -11.65 6.57
C ASP A 6 9.50 -10.70 7.68
N SER A 7 10.28 -9.67 7.97
CA SER A 7 9.95 -8.62 8.94
C SER A 7 9.05 -7.51 8.41
N ILE A 8 8.75 -7.48 7.12
CA ILE A 8 7.98 -6.40 6.48
C ILE A 8 6.61 -6.91 6.07
N SER A 9 5.57 -6.19 6.45
CA SER A 9 4.22 -6.38 5.92
C SER A 9 4.09 -5.74 4.54
N GLY A 10 3.40 -6.41 3.61
CA GLY A 10 3.04 -5.84 2.31
C GLY A 10 2.05 -4.66 2.37
N TYR A 11 1.55 -4.31 3.56
CA TYR A 11 0.60 -3.21 3.74
C TYR A 11 1.18 -1.85 3.35
N VAL A 12 0.42 -1.10 2.54
CA VAL A 12 0.74 0.27 2.14
C VAL A 12 -0.34 1.24 2.63
N GLU A 13 0.07 2.21 3.43
CA GLU A 13 -0.80 3.27 3.97
C GLU A 13 -1.32 4.21 2.87
N ASP A 14 -2.49 4.80 3.10
CA ASP A 14 -3.01 5.94 2.36
C ASP A 14 -3.45 7.04 3.33
N SER A 15 -3.07 8.28 3.07
CA SER A 15 -3.39 9.46 3.89
C SER A 15 -4.79 10.03 3.59
N GLY A 16 -5.50 9.49 2.61
CA GLY A 16 -6.88 9.86 2.27
C GLY A 16 -7.02 10.83 1.09
N GLU A 17 -5.98 11.56 0.68
CA GLU A 17 -6.09 12.53 -0.43
C GLU A 17 -6.41 11.83 -1.75
N GLY A 18 -5.80 10.67 -2.01
CA GLY A 18 -6.13 9.87 -3.20
C GLY A 18 -7.58 9.39 -3.21
N ARG A 19 -8.15 9.06 -2.05
CA ARG A 19 -9.57 8.72 -1.91
C ARG A 19 -10.45 9.93 -2.17
N TRP A 20 -10.12 11.08 -1.57
CA TRP A 20 -10.83 12.32 -1.79
C TRP A 20 -10.85 12.68 -3.29
N THR A 21 -9.70 12.62 -3.98
CA THR A 21 -9.61 12.91 -5.42
C THR A 21 -10.48 12.00 -6.27
N VAL A 22 -10.52 10.69 -5.99
CA VAL A 22 -11.37 9.76 -6.74
C VAL A 22 -12.85 10.04 -6.49
N LEU A 23 -13.23 10.38 -5.26
CA LEU A 23 -14.62 10.74 -4.95
C LEU A 23 -15.04 12.04 -5.64
N GLU A 24 -14.18 13.06 -5.64
CA GLU A 24 -14.43 14.33 -6.31
C GLU A 24 -14.58 14.14 -7.84
N ALA A 25 -13.69 13.34 -8.43
CA ALA A 25 -13.74 13.04 -9.85
C ALA A 25 -15.04 12.33 -10.28
N ILE A 26 -15.64 11.51 -9.41
CA ILE A 26 -16.96 10.91 -9.65
C ILE A 26 -18.07 11.97 -9.61
N GLN A 27 -17.99 12.94 -8.70
CA GLN A 27 -19.00 14.00 -8.60
C GLN A 27 -18.97 14.94 -9.81
N GLU A 28 -17.77 15.16 -10.37
CA GLU A 28 -17.54 16.05 -11.51
C GLU A 28 -17.54 15.33 -12.88
N ASP A 29 -17.85 14.04 -12.92
CA ASP A 29 -17.80 13.20 -14.14
C ASP A 29 -16.43 13.24 -14.87
N VAL A 30 -15.32 13.35 -14.13
CA VAL A 30 -13.95 13.44 -14.67
C VAL A 30 -13.23 12.09 -14.61
N PRO A 31 -12.67 11.58 -15.72
CA PRO A 31 -11.94 10.32 -15.71
C PRO A 31 -10.54 10.44 -15.08
N VAL A 32 -10.32 9.74 -13.95
CA VAL A 32 -9.04 9.71 -13.22
C VAL A 32 -8.47 8.28 -13.08
N ASN A 33 -8.50 7.51 -14.18
CA ASN A 33 -8.18 6.07 -14.20
C ASN A 33 -6.84 5.71 -13.50
N ALA A 34 -5.78 6.48 -13.74
CA ALA A 34 -4.47 6.20 -13.13
C ALA A 34 -4.45 6.42 -11.61
N ILE A 35 -5.16 7.44 -11.12
CA ILE A 35 -5.27 7.75 -9.69
C ILE A 35 -6.13 6.68 -9.00
N ALA A 36 -7.26 6.32 -9.60
CA ALA A 36 -8.13 5.25 -9.11
C ALA A 36 -7.39 3.90 -9.06
N GLY A 37 -6.68 3.53 -10.12
CA GLY A 37 -5.86 2.31 -10.14
C GLY A 37 -4.77 2.31 -9.06
N SER A 38 -4.11 3.44 -8.85
CA SER A 38 -3.10 3.59 -7.80
C SER A 38 -3.70 3.46 -6.39
N LEU A 39 -4.90 4.01 -6.15
CA LEU A 39 -5.63 3.85 -4.90
C LEU A 39 -6.04 2.38 -4.68
N PHE A 40 -6.54 1.71 -5.71
CA PHE A 40 -6.93 0.31 -5.62
C PHE A 40 -5.74 -0.64 -5.40
N ALA A 41 -4.57 -0.34 -5.96
CA ALA A 41 -3.34 -1.07 -5.66
C ALA A 41 -3.00 -0.99 -4.15
N ARG A 42 -3.25 0.15 -3.50
CA ARG A 42 -3.11 0.25 -2.03
C ARG A 42 -4.14 -0.58 -1.29
N PHE A 43 -5.36 -0.71 -1.80
CA PHE A 43 -6.36 -1.59 -1.19
C PHE A 43 -6.01 -3.07 -1.35
N ALA A 44 -5.44 -3.46 -2.49
CA ALA A 44 -4.91 -4.80 -2.69
C ALA A 44 -3.83 -5.16 -1.67
N SER A 45 -3.01 -4.18 -1.24
CA SER A 45 -1.99 -4.37 -0.19
C SER A 45 -2.54 -4.78 1.18
N ARG A 46 -3.85 -4.62 1.41
CA ARG A 46 -4.52 -4.90 2.69
C ARG A 46 -5.13 -6.28 2.74
N GLN A 47 -5.14 -6.98 1.62
CA GLN A 47 -5.60 -8.35 1.51
C GLN A 47 -4.47 -9.29 1.92
N ASP A 48 -4.55 -10.56 1.53
CA ASP A 48 -3.51 -11.54 1.84
C ASP A 48 -2.12 -11.03 1.44
N ASP A 49 -1.18 -11.17 2.37
CA ASP A 49 0.16 -10.64 2.19
C ASP A 49 0.86 -11.39 1.04
N SER A 50 1.65 -10.65 0.26
CA SER A 50 2.39 -11.23 -0.86
C SER A 50 3.78 -10.63 -0.94
N PHE A 51 4.74 -11.45 -1.37
CA PHE A 51 6.12 -11.02 -1.53
C PHE A 51 6.25 -9.76 -2.42
N ALA A 52 5.45 -9.68 -3.49
CA ALA A 52 5.43 -8.50 -4.36
C ALA A 52 5.02 -7.23 -3.60
N MET A 53 4.01 -7.30 -2.74
CA MET A 53 3.58 -6.15 -1.94
C MET A 53 4.60 -5.79 -0.85
N LYS A 54 5.28 -6.77 -0.26
CA LYS A 54 6.41 -6.54 0.65
C LYS A 54 7.56 -5.79 -0.02
N VAL A 55 7.90 -6.17 -1.25
CA VAL A 55 8.91 -5.45 -2.06
C VAL A 55 8.47 -4.01 -2.30
N ILE A 56 7.21 -3.77 -2.67
CA ILE A 56 6.68 -2.42 -2.87
C ILE A 56 6.75 -1.61 -1.57
N ALA A 57 6.32 -2.17 -0.44
CA ALA A 57 6.39 -1.51 0.87
C ALA A 57 7.85 -1.15 1.23
N ALA A 58 8.77 -2.09 1.06
CA ALA A 58 10.20 -1.87 1.30
C ALA A 58 10.78 -0.75 0.43
N LEU A 59 10.48 -0.72 -0.87
CA LEU A 59 10.95 0.34 -1.77
C LEU A 59 10.37 1.71 -1.41
N ARG A 60 9.09 1.75 -1.02
CA ARG A 60 8.42 2.99 -0.60
C ARG A 60 9.02 3.57 0.68
N GLY A 61 9.44 2.72 1.62
CA GLY A 61 10.15 3.19 2.81
C GLY A 61 11.60 3.59 2.52
N GLU A 62 12.36 2.75 1.80
CA GLU A 62 13.77 3.02 1.50
C GLU A 62 13.99 4.31 0.72
N PHE A 63 13.20 4.52 -0.34
CA PHE A 63 13.41 5.64 -1.27
C PHE A 63 12.42 6.79 -1.04
N GLY A 64 11.22 6.49 -0.57
CA GLY A 64 10.15 7.47 -0.39
C GLY A 64 9.99 7.99 1.04
N GLY A 65 10.71 7.42 2.01
CA GLY A 65 10.56 7.79 3.43
C GLY A 65 9.19 7.46 4.02
N HIS A 66 8.40 6.61 3.36
CA HIS A 66 7.10 6.19 3.87
C HIS A 66 7.27 5.22 5.04
N ALA A 67 6.38 5.30 6.02
CA ALA A 67 6.33 4.33 7.11
C ALA A 67 6.05 2.91 6.55
N ILE A 68 6.80 1.92 7.03
CA ILE A 68 6.61 0.51 6.73
C ILE A 68 5.97 -0.14 7.97
N LYS A 69 4.98 -1.02 7.77
CA LYS A 69 4.46 -1.85 8.87
C LYS A 69 5.31 -3.10 9.02
N GLU A 70 5.64 -3.42 10.26
CA GLU A 70 6.27 -4.70 10.57
C GLU A 70 5.28 -5.84 10.31
N ALA A 71 5.80 -6.98 9.85
CA ALA A 71 5.01 -8.20 9.76
C ALA A 71 4.50 -8.56 11.18
N ALA A 72 3.23 -8.97 11.28
CA ALA A 72 2.72 -9.44 12.55
C ALA A 72 3.57 -10.63 12.99
N THR A 73 4.23 -10.52 14.14
CA THR A 73 4.84 -11.68 14.78
C THR A 73 3.67 -12.58 15.17
N GLU A 74 3.62 -13.79 14.64
CA GLU A 74 2.80 -14.85 15.24
C GLU A 74 3.34 -15.01 16.67
N GLN A 75 2.70 -14.35 17.64
CA GLN A 75 2.86 -14.71 19.03
C GLN A 75 2.23 -16.10 19.16
N GLU A 76 3.10 -17.11 19.24
CA GLU A 76 2.76 -18.47 19.62
C GLU A 76 1.76 -18.45 20.77
N LYS A 77 0.69 -19.22 20.61
CA LYS A 77 -0.28 -19.53 21.65
C LYS A 77 0.07 -20.86 22.28
#